data_AF-A0A8H5B7D3-F1
#
_entry.id   AF-A0A8H5B7D3-F1
#
_cell.length_a   1.000
_cell.length_b   1.000
_cell.length_c   1.000
_cell.angle_alpha   90.00
_cell.angle_beta   90.00
_cell.angle_gamma   90.00
#
_symmetry.space_group_name_H-M   'P 1'
#
loop_
_entity.id
_entity.type
_entity.pdbx_description
1 polymer ?
#
loop_
_entity_poly.entity_id
_entity_poly.type
_entity_poly.pdbx_seq_one_letter_code
_entity_poly.pdbx_strand_id
1 'polypeptide(L)'
;MPILNPAQVAPPTDLATVVESEIKEWHFHIYFHQTNQAEHQAALRLRDAVLRLRRDGAFVAVPLYRVNTAPIGPHPVGSYEIWVPSECFSSVYSYLLLNRNNLSILVHPLTKEPRKSVHFLSTNFFALTTYSTSRDHDIRATWMGNPYPLDLSTLPNRADELPVQYTSLKLGYTATPTMTLEMRLKLGTNVEHLLASEKEAAKAPPREQQH
;
A
#
# COMPACT_ATOMS: atom_id res chain seq x y z
N MET A 1 29.62 -13.18 -5.82
CA MET A 1 28.93 -12.81 -4.58
C MET A 1 27.95 -13.93 -4.26
N PRO A 2 28.06 -14.63 -3.12
CA PRO A 2 27.06 -15.64 -2.76
C PRO A 2 25.71 -14.93 -2.58
N ILE A 3 24.67 -15.47 -3.22
CA ILE A 3 23.31 -15.00 -3.04
C ILE A 3 22.91 -15.38 -1.62
N LEU A 4 22.77 -14.39 -0.73
CA LEU A 4 22.31 -14.61 0.63
C LEU A 4 20.93 -15.27 0.58
N ASN A 5 20.71 -16.26 1.45
CA ASN A 5 19.40 -16.88 1.63
C ASN A 5 18.40 -15.79 2.07
N PRO A 6 17.20 -15.67 1.46
CA PRO A 6 16.18 -14.69 1.88
C PRO A 6 15.86 -14.75 3.38
N ALA A 7 15.94 -15.93 4.00
CA ALA A 7 15.74 -16.13 5.43
C ALA A 7 16.88 -15.56 6.31
N GLN A 8 17.99 -15.12 5.72
CA GLN A 8 19.16 -14.56 6.40
C GLN A 8 19.27 -13.04 6.26
N VAL A 9 18.37 -12.39 5.51
CA VAL A 9 18.37 -10.92 5.37
C VAL A 9 17.59 -10.33 6.53
N ALA A 10 18.30 -9.67 7.46
CA ALA A 10 17.65 -8.93 8.54
C ALA A 10 16.78 -7.79 7.97
N PRO A 11 15.63 -7.47 8.60
CA PRO A 11 14.84 -6.30 8.23
C PRO A 11 15.70 -5.02 8.29
N PRO A 12 15.51 -4.07 7.37
CA PRO A 12 16.24 -2.80 7.42
C PRO A 12 15.83 -2.02 8.68
N THR A 13 16.82 -1.51 9.41
CA THR A 13 16.64 -0.69 10.63
C THR A 13 17.15 0.75 10.45
N ASP A 14 17.78 1.06 9.32
CA ASP A 14 18.19 2.42 8.99
C ASP A 14 16.97 3.33 8.79
N LEU A 15 16.89 4.39 9.59
CA LEU A 15 15.72 5.27 9.63
C LEU A 15 15.44 5.93 8.28
N ALA A 16 16.47 6.42 7.60
CA ALA A 16 16.31 7.11 6.32
C ALA A 16 15.76 6.15 5.26
N THR A 17 16.35 4.97 5.17
CA THR A 17 15.94 3.89 4.25
C THR A 17 14.47 3.50 4.48
N VAL A 18 14.06 3.29 5.73
CA VAL A 18 12.68 2.88 6.05
C VAL A 18 11.68 4.01 5.76
N VAL A 19 12.02 5.26 6.07
CA VAL A 19 11.14 6.41 5.81
C VAL A 19 10.99 6.68 4.31
N GLU A 20 12.07 6.53 3.53
CA GLU A 20 12.05 6.75 2.08
C GLU A 20 11.30 5.64 1.34
N SER A 21 11.41 4.40 1.82
CA SER A 21 10.75 3.23 1.21
C SER A 21 9.29 3.01 1.65
N GLU A 22 8.75 3.89 2.49
CA GLU A 22 7.36 3.81 2.96
C GLU A 22 6.37 3.85 1.78
N ILE A 23 5.40 2.93 1.80
CA ILE A 23 4.32 2.85 0.81
C ILE A 23 3.41 4.06 0.94
N LYS A 24 3.20 4.78 -0.17
CA LYS A 24 2.40 6.02 -0.16
C LYS A 24 1.01 5.89 -0.76
N GLU A 25 0.74 4.84 -1.52
CA GLU A 25 -0.53 4.64 -2.21
C GLU A 25 -0.96 3.18 -2.16
N TRP A 26 -2.27 2.97 -2.08
CA TRP A 26 -2.90 1.67 -1.88
C TRP A 26 -4.14 1.53 -2.74
N HIS A 27 -4.44 0.29 -3.12
CA HIS A 27 -5.67 -0.08 -3.79
C HIS A 27 -6.49 -1.01 -2.92
N PHE A 28 -7.80 -0.76 -2.92
CA PHE A 28 -8.81 -1.61 -2.28
C PHE A 28 -9.74 -2.09 -3.38
N HIS A 29 -9.77 -3.40 -3.63
CA HIS A 29 -10.67 -4.02 -4.61
C HIS A 29 -11.82 -4.69 -3.89
N ILE A 30 -13.02 -4.14 -4.05
CA ILE A 30 -14.23 -4.63 -3.39
C ILE A 30 -14.84 -5.69 -4.29
N TYR A 31 -14.95 -6.92 -3.80
CA TYR A 31 -15.46 -8.05 -4.57
C TYR A 31 -16.92 -8.38 -4.28
N PHE A 32 -17.59 -8.86 -5.32
CA PHE A 32 -18.92 -9.44 -5.27
C PHE A 32 -19.04 -10.56 -6.31
N HIS A 33 -19.82 -11.59 -6.00
CA HIS A 33 -20.12 -12.64 -6.96
C HIS A 33 -21.02 -12.11 -8.09
N GLN A 34 -20.66 -12.42 -9.33
CA GLN A 34 -21.28 -11.88 -10.55
C GLN A 34 -22.78 -12.20 -10.64
N THR A 35 -23.18 -13.35 -10.12
CA THR A 35 -24.58 -13.83 -10.13
C THR A 35 -25.31 -13.52 -8.82
N ASN A 36 -24.66 -12.87 -7.85
CA ASN A 36 -25.28 -12.49 -6.58
C ASN A 36 -25.69 -11.02 -6.60
N GLN A 37 -26.94 -10.76 -6.96
CA GLN A 37 -27.49 -9.40 -7.03
C GLN A 37 -27.42 -8.68 -5.67
N ALA A 38 -27.58 -9.38 -4.55
CA ALA A 38 -27.55 -8.76 -3.23
C ALA A 38 -26.15 -8.23 -2.89
N GLU A 39 -25.10 -8.99 -3.19
CA GLU A 39 -23.71 -8.54 -3.03
C GLU A 39 -23.38 -7.39 -3.97
N HIS A 40 -23.77 -7.48 -5.25
CA HIS A 40 -23.54 -6.39 -6.20
C HIS A 40 -24.17 -5.08 -5.70
N GLN A 41 -25.42 -5.12 -5.22
CA GLN A 41 -26.07 -3.94 -4.65
C GLN A 41 -25.41 -3.47 -3.35
N ALA A 42 -24.93 -4.38 -2.50
CA ALA A 42 -24.16 -4.01 -1.30
C ALA A 42 -22.85 -3.31 -1.67
N ALA A 43 -22.16 -3.79 -2.70
CA ALA A 43 -20.90 -3.22 -3.19
C ALA A 43 -21.11 -1.79 -3.72
N LEU A 44 -22.19 -1.56 -4.47
CA LEU A 44 -22.57 -0.23 -4.94
C LEU A 44 -22.96 0.72 -3.79
N ARG A 45 -23.74 0.24 -2.81
CA ARG A 45 -24.06 1.06 -1.62
C ARG A 45 -22.82 1.46 -0.83
N LEU A 46 -21.86 0.55 -0.68
CA LEU A 46 -20.59 0.83 -0.02
C LEU A 46 -19.78 1.87 -0.80
N ARG A 47 -19.73 1.74 -2.13
CA ARG A 47 -19.08 2.72 -3.02
C ARG A 47 -19.68 4.11 -2.88
N ASP A 48 -21.01 4.21 -2.89
CA ASP A 48 -21.72 5.48 -2.74
C ASP A 48 -21.46 6.11 -1.36
N ALA A 49 -21.36 5.29 -0.31
CA ALA A 49 -21.03 5.77 1.02
C ALA A 49 -19.61 6.34 1.08
N VAL A 50 -18.62 5.65 0.48
CA VAL A 50 -17.25 6.17 0.33
C VAL A 50 -17.24 7.50 -0.43
N LEU A 51 -18.01 7.61 -1.53
CA LEU A 51 -18.10 8.85 -2.32
C LEU A 51 -18.71 10.00 -1.52
N ARG A 52 -19.77 9.75 -0.74
CA ARG A 52 -20.37 10.75 0.16
C ARG A 52 -19.38 11.18 1.25
N LEU A 53 -18.71 10.23 1.89
CA LEU A 53 -17.72 10.52 2.94
C LEU A 53 -16.50 11.29 2.41
N ARG A 54 -16.05 10.97 1.19
CA ARG A 54 -15.04 11.78 0.49
C ARG A 54 -15.52 13.21 0.29
N ARG A 55 -16.73 13.38 -0.26
CA ARG A 55 -17.33 14.71 -0.49
C ARG A 55 -17.42 15.52 0.81
N ASP A 56 -17.79 14.84 1.90
CA ASP A 56 -18.04 15.47 3.19
C ASP A 56 -16.77 15.60 4.06
N GLY A 57 -15.59 15.23 3.52
CA GLY A 57 -14.30 15.48 4.15
C GLY A 57 -13.87 14.49 5.22
N ALA A 58 -14.49 13.31 5.30
CA ALA A 58 -14.11 12.29 6.28
C ALA A 58 -12.72 11.68 5.98
N PHE A 59 -12.40 11.50 4.71
CA PHE A 59 -11.11 11.01 4.21
C PHE A 59 -11.01 11.20 2.69
N VAL A 60 -9.82 11.00 2.13
CA VAL A 60 -9.62 10.90 0.68
C VAL A 60 -9.57 9.43 0.28
N ALA A 61 -10.51 9.02 -0.56
CA ALA A 61 -10.56 7.70 -1.19
C ALA A 61 -11.23 7.87 -2.56
N VAL A 62 -10.64 7.34 -3.63
CA VAL A 62 -11.12 7.59 -5.00
C VAL A 62 -11.52 6.28 -5.66
N PRO A 63 -12.81 5.90 -5.59
CA PRO A 63 -13.33 4.79 -6.36
C PRO A 63 -13.19 5.05 -7.86
N LEU A 64 -12.67 4.06 -8.60
CA LEU A 64 -12.60 4.11 -10.05
C LEU A 64 -14.03 4.16 -10.64
N TYR A 65 -14.23 4.86 -11.75
CA TYR A 65 -15.58 5.07 -12.31
C TYR A 65 -16.25 3.76 -12.75
N ARG A 66 -15.48 2.89 -13.41
CA ARG A 66 -15.90 1.56 -13.85
C ARG A 66 -16.15 0.62 -12.67
N VAL A 67 -17.23 -0.13 -12.76
CA VAL A 67 -17.48 -1.34 -11.96
C VAL A 67 -17.37 -2.53 -12.91
N ASN A 68 -16.49 -3.48 -12.60
CA ASN A 68 -16.33 -4.71 -13.37
C ASN A 68 -17.41 -5.69 -12.93
N THR A 69 -18.34 -6.04 -13.82
CA THR A 69 -19.39 -7.03 -13.54
C THR A 69 -18.98 -8.47 -13.94
N ALA A 70 -17.73 -8.65 -14.35
CA ALA A 70 -17.11 -9.90 -14.76
C ALA A 70 -15.64 -9.90 -14.32
N PRO A 71 -14.93 -11.06 -14.35
CA PRO A 71 -13.50 -11.11 -14.08
C PRO A 71 -12.73 -10.24 -15.09
N ILE A 72 -11.79 -9.43 -14.61
CA ILE A 72 -10.98 -8.52 -15.42
C ILE A 72 -9.57 -8.45 -14.84
N GLY A 73 -8.53 -8.69 -15.65
CA GLY A 73 -7.14 -8.72 -15.17
C GLY A 73 -6.95 -9.79 -14.09
N PRO A 74 -6.29 -9.49 -12.95
CA PRO A 74 -6.03 -10.49 -11.91
C PRO A 74 -7.27 -10.81 -11.07
N HIS A 75 -8.36 -10.07 -11.27
CA HIS A 75 -9.54 -10.10 -10.43
C HIS A 75 -10.53 -11.19 -10.89
N PRO A 76 -10.78 -12.23 -10.07
CA PRO A 76 -11.50 -13.43 -10.50
C PRO A 76 -13.03 -13.29 -10.44
N VAL A 77 -13.54 -12.20 -9.86
CA VAL A 77 -14.98 -11.93 -9.70
C VAL A 77 -15.32 -10.47 -10.01
N GLY A 78 -16.60 -10.12 -9.91
CA GLY A 78 -17.04 -8.74 -10.04
C GLY A 78 -16.34 -7.86 -9.00
N SER A 79 -15.87 -6.68 -9.43
CA SER A 79 -15.01 -5.82 -8.62
C SER A 79 -15.12 -4.34 -8.95
N TYR A 80 -14.69 -3.50 -8.02
CA TYR A 80 -14.23 -2.15 -8.34
C TYR A 80 -13.06 -1.76 -7.43
N GLU A 81 -12.20 -0.89 -7.95
CA GLU A 81 -11.03 -0.35 -7.27
C GLU A 81 -11.37 0.93 -6.51
N ILE A 82 -10.73 1.13 -5.36
CA ILE A 82 -10.60 2.41 -4.66
C ILE A 82 -9.12 2.70 -4.45
N TRP A 83 -8.65 3.82 -4.99
CA TRP A 83 -7.34 4.36 -4.66
C TRP A 83 -7.37 5.12 -3.34
N VAL A 84 -6.38 4.88 -2.48
CA VAL A 84 -6.26 5.47 -1.15
C VAL A 84 -4.82 5.92 -0.89
N PRO A 85 -4.58 7.21 -0.58
CA PRO A 85 -3.27 7.69 -0.18
C PRO A 85 -2.96 7.27 1.27
N SER A 86 -1.67 7.12 1.59
CA SER A 86 -1.19 6.70 2.92
C SER A 86 -1.76 7.53 4.08
N GLU A 87 -1.94 8.83 3.84
CA GLU A 87 -2.46 9.83 4.76
C GLU A 87 -3.89 9.53 5.21
N CYS A 88 -4.66 8.79 4.39
CA CYS A 88 -6.03 8.40 4.67
C CYS A 88 -6.19 6.88 4.86
N PHE A 89 -5.10 6.10 4.76
CA PHE A 89 -5.16 4.64 4.79
C PHE A 89 -5.87 4.11 6.03
N SER A 90 -5.46 4.54 7.23
CA SER A 90 -6.06 4.07 8.49
C SER A 90 -7.55 4.38 8.57
N SER A 91 -7.96 5.59 8.21
CA SER A 91 -9.35 6.03 8.25
C SER A 91 -10.23 5.22 7.29
N VAL A 92 -9.76 5.02 6.05
CA VAL A 92 -10.48 4.23 5.04
C VAL A 92 -10.51 2.75 5.42
N TYR A 93 -9.37 2.20 5.85
CA TYR A 93 -9.26 0.81 6.29
C TYR A 93 -10.22 0.52 7.44
N SER A 94 -10.24 1.35 8.48
CA SER A 94 -11.17 1.24 9.60
C SER A 94 -12.63 1.32 9.16
N TYR A 95 -12.97 2.29 8.30
CA TYR A 95 -14.34 2.42 7.80
C TYR A 95 -14.79 1.18 7.01
N LEU A 96 -13.98 0.70 6.07
CA LEU A 96 -14.30 -0.48 5.28
C LEU A 96 -14.37 -1.74 6.15
N LEU A 97 -13.45 -1.90 7.10
CA LEU A 97 -13.44 -3.04 8.00
C LEU A 97 -14.76 -3.17 8.79
N LEU A 98 -15.31 -2.03 9.24
CA LEU A 98 -16.56 -1.99 10.00
C LEU A 98 -17.82 -2.06 9.12
N ASN A 99 -17.77 -1.60 7.87
CA ASN A 99 -18.96 -1.34 7.07
C ASN A 99 -19.07 -2.16 5.78
N ARG A 100 -18.09 -3.02 5.45
CA ARG A 100 -18.12 -3.87 4.24
C ARG A 100 -19.17 -4.97 4.27
N ASN A 101 -19.84 -5.19 5.41
CA ASN A 101 -20.71 -6.34 5.64
C ASN A 101 -19.96 -7.64 5.29
N ASN A 102 -20.51 -8.44 4.36
CA ASN A 102 -19.95 -9.72 3.95
C ASN A 102 -19.05 -9.64 2.69
N LEU A 103 -18.83 -8.44 2.11
CA LEU A 103 -18.02 -8.28 0.90
C LEU A 103 -16.54 -8.49 1.20
N SER A 104 -15.85 -9.32 0.43
CA SER A 104 -14.39 -9.43 0.53
C SER A 104 -13.70 -8.24 -0.12
N ILE A 105 -12.59 -7.80 0.47
CA ILE A 105 -11.78 -6.69 -0.06
C ILE A 105 -10.32 -7.13 -0.14
N LEU A 106 -9.75 -7.12 -1.34
CA LEU A 106 -8.30 -7.20 -1.52
C LEU A 106 -7.71 -5.83 -1.28
N VAL A 107 -6.69 -5.75 -0.43
CA VAL A 107 -5.95 -4.52 -0.14
C VAL A 107 -4.49 -4.74 -0.51
N HIS A 108 -3.98 -3.97 -1.46
CA HIS A 108 -2.57 -4.09 -1.86
C HIS A 108 -1.90 -2.73 -2.00
N PRO A 109 -0.58 -2.66 -1.80
CA PRO A 109 0.17 -1.42 -1.99
C PRO A 109 0.42 -1.15 -3.48
N LEU A 110 0.88 0.07 -3.76
CA LEU A 110 1.56 0.42 -5.01
C LEU A 110 3.01 0.75 -4.67
N THR A 111 3.93 -0.21 -4.79
CA THR A 111 5.32 -0.05 -4.35
C THR A 111 6.25 0.48 -5.43
N LYS A 112 7.08 1.48 -5.10
CA LYS A 112 8.26 1.85 -5.92
C LYS A 112 9.40 0.89 -5.63
N GLU A 113 9.95 0.22 -6.66
CA GLU A 113 11.19 -0.53 -6.55
C GLU A 113 12.31 0.15 -7.35
N PRO A 114 13.41 0.60 -6.72
CA PRO A 114 14.55 1.11 -7.48
C PRO A 114 15.13 0.00 -8.36
N ARG A 115 15.32 0.27 -9.66
CA ARG A 115 15.96 -0.69 -10.58
C ARG A 115 17.47 -0.69 -10.27
N LYS A 116 18.02 -1.80 -9.76
CA LYS A 116 19.46 -2.07 -9.87
C LYS A 116 19.76 -2.48 -11.31
N SER A 117 19.90 -1.53 -12.24
CA SER A 117 20.37 -1.88 -13.59
C SER A 117 21.87 -2.19 -13.52
N VAL A 118 22.22 -3.48 -13.62
CA VAL A 118 23.51 -3.90 -14.18
C VAL A 118 23.42 -3.74 -15.70
N HIS A 119 23.63 -2.51 -16.18
CA HIS A 119 24.04 -2.28 -17.55
C HIS A 119 25.43 -1.63 -17.50
N PHE A 120 26.45 -2.49 -17.53
CA PHE A 120 27.76 -2.10 -18.01
C PHE A 120 27.55 -1.65 -19.45
N LEU A 121 28.13 -0.52 -19.87
CA LEU A 121 27.98 0.15 -21.17
C LEU A 121 26.91 1.27 -21.23
N SER A 122 27.18 2.38 -20.53
CA SER A 122 26.97 3.76 -21.03
C SER A 122 26.99 4.74 -19.85
N THR A 123 27.72 5.85 -20.00
CA THR A 123 28.13 6.82 -18.98
C THR A 123 27.02 7.72 -18.41
N ASN A 124 25.74 7.37 -18.56
CA ASN A 124 24.62 8.14 -18.00
C ASN A 124 23.74 7.26 -17.10
N PHE A 125 23.96 7.37 -15.79
CA PHE A 125 23.16 6.67 -14.77
C PHE A 125 21.84 7.44 -14.57
N PHE A 126 20.78 7.05 -15.28
CA PHE A 126 19.40 7.36 -14.86
C PHE A 126 18.90 6.19 -14.03
N ALA A 127 18.69 6.39 -12.73
CA ALA A 127 18.01 5.41 -11.89
C ALA A 127 16.54 5.31 -12.34
N LEU A 128 16.23 4.35 -13.22
CA LEU A 128 14.83 4.07 -13.56
C LEU A 128 14.18 3.39 -12.35
N THR A 129 12.99 3.84 -11.95
CA THR A 129 12.20 3.16 -10.91
C THR A 129 11.26 2.17 -11.59
N THR A 130 11.26 0.91 -11.15
CA THR A 130 10.36 -0.14 -11.63
C THR A 130 9.29 -0.47 -10.60
N TYR A 131 8.19 -1.05 -11.04
CA TYR A 131 7.07 -1.44 -10.19
C TYR A 131 6.89 -2.94 -10.24
N SER A 132 6.68 -3.57 -9.08
CA SER A 132 6.40 -5.01 -9.04
C SER A 132 4.92 -5.24 -8.77
N THR A 133 4.09 -4.97 -9.79
CA THR A 133 2.64 -5.12 -9.71
C THR A 133 2.23 -6.52 -9.28
N SER A 134 2.87 -7.57 -9.83
CA SER A 134 2.61 -8.95 -9.44
C SER A 134 2.88 -9.21 -7.95
N ARG A 135 4.01 -8.74 -7.40
CA ARG A 135 4.34 -8.90 -5.97
C ARG A 135 3.41 -8.11 -5.05
N ASP A 136 2.96 -6.95 -5.51
CA ASP A 136 2.00 -6.13 -4.78
C ASP A 136 0.66 -6.87 -4.61
N HIS A 137 0.20 -7.55 -5.65
CA HIS A 137 -1.04 -8.35 -5.62
C HIS A 137 -0.89 -9.72 -4.95
N ASP A 138 0.33 -10.24 -4.89
CA ASP A 138 0.65 -11.55 -4.30
C ASP A 138 1.11 -11.40 -2.85
N ILE A 139 2.42 -11.41 -2.61
CA ILE A 139 3.01 -11.52 -1.28
C ILE A 139 2.86 -10.27 -0.40
N ARG A 140 2.50 -9.11 -0.97
CA ARG A 140 2.28 -7.86 -0.21
C ARG A 140 0.80 -7.52 -0.03
N ALA A 141 -0.08 -8.31 -0.62
CA ALA A 141 -1.51 -8.13 -0.49
C ALA A 141 -2.01 -8.60 0.87
N THR A 142 -3.12 -8.02 1.30
CA THR A 142 -3.89 -8.43 2.46
C THR A 142 -5.37 -8.50 2.11
N TRP A 143 -6.15 -9.16 2.95
CA TRP A 143 -7.58 -9.37 2.70
C TRP A 143 -8.42 -8.98 3.89
N MET A 144 -9.52 -8.26 3.64
CA MET A 144 -10.63 -8.17 4.57
C MET A 144 -11.69 -9.19 4.16
N GLY A 145 -11.94 -10.17 5.02
CA GLY A 145 -12.86 -11.27 4.70
C GLY A 145 -12.17 -12.41 3.96
N ASN A 146 -12.93 -13.14 3.14
CA ASN A 146 -12.42 -14.35 2.49
C ASN A 146 -11.57 -13.99 1.26
N PRO A 147 -10.34 -14.52 1.14
CA PRO A 147 -9.51 -14.27 -0.02
C PRO A 147 -10.06 -14.96 -1.27
N TYR A 148 -9.82 -14.36 -2.43
CA TYR A 148 -10.01 -15.00 -3.73
C TYR A 148 -8.65 -15.35 -4.36
N PRO A 149 -8.56 -16.47 -5.09
CA PRO A 149 -7.37 -16.79 -5.86
C PRO A 149 -7.26 -15.83 -7.07
N LEU A 150 -6.24 -14.98 -7.06
CA LEU A 150 -6.00 -14.02 -8.14
C LEU A 150 -5.33 -14.70 -9.35
N ASP A 151 -5.67 -14.25 -10.56
CA ASP A 151 -4.95 -14.66 -11.77
C ASP A 151 -3.73 -13.75 -12.01
N LEU A 152 -2.64 -14.03 -11.28
CA LEU A 152 -1.41 -13.25 -11.35
C LEU A 152 -0.72 -13.32 -12.72
N SER A 153 -1.09 -14.26 -13.59
CA SER A 153 -0.51 -14.38 -14.94
C SER A 153 -0.87 -13.18 -15.85
N THR A 154 -1.92 -12.45 -15.49
CA THR A 154 -2.38 -11.23 -16.18
C THR A 154 -1.58 -9.99 -15.83
N LEU A 155 -0.69 -10.05 -14.82
CA LEU A 155 0.08 -8.92 -14.34
C LEU A 155 1.50 -8.91 -14.93
N PRO A 156 2.02 -7.74 -15.31
CA PRO A 156 3.42 -7.66 -15.70
C PRO A 156 4.32 -7.93 -14.48
N ASN A 157 5.41 -8.67 -14.69
CA ASN A 157 6.42 -8.90 -13.66
C ASN A 157 7.12 -7.58 -13.24
N ARG A 158 7.23 -6.64 -14.18
CA ARG A 158 7.73 -5.28 -13.97
C ARG A 158 6.94 -4.31 -14.83
N ALA A 159 6.49 -3.20 -14.25
CA ALA A 159 6.02 -2.05 -15.02
C ALA A 159 7.07 -0.94 -14.98
N ASP A 160 7.21 -0.23 -16.09
CA ASP A 160 8.23 0.81 -16.28
C ASP A 160 7.79 2.20 -15.78
N GLU A 161 6.50 2.38 -15.51
CA GLU A 161 5.94 3.63 -14.99
C GLU A 161 5.02 3.38 -13.79
N LEU A 162 5.11 4.27 -12.79
CA LEU A 162 4.14 4.31 -11.69
C LEU A 162 2.84 4.78 -12.34
N PRO A 163 1.72 4.09 -12.18
CA PRO A 163 0.44 4.74 -12.39
C PRO A 163 0.21 5.68 -11.20
N VAL A 164 0.95 6.80 -11.09
CA VAL A 164 0.64 7.83 -10.11
C VAL A 164 -0.76 8.31 -10.42
N GLN A 165 -1.71 7.98 -9.56
CA GLN A 165 -3.10 8.36 -9.76
C GLN A 165 -3.38 9.65 -8.98
N TYR A 166 -4.19 10.53 -9.57
CA TYR A 166 -4.72 11.72 -8.90
C TYR A 166 -3.67 12.70 -8.35
N THR A 167 -2.60 12.97 -9.12
CA THR A 167 -1.50 13.91 -8.77
C THR A 167 -1.97 15.30 -8.35
N SER A 168 -3.12 15.76 -8.86
CA SER A 168 -3.73 17.04 -8.49
C SER A 168 -4.11 17.15 -7.01
N LEU A 169 -4.28 16.01 -6.31
CA LEU A 169 -4.60 15.98 -4.90
C LEU A 169 -3.39 16.26 -3.98
N LYS A 170 -2.16 16.18 -4.50
CA LYS A 170 -0.91 16.36 -3.72
C LYS A 170 -0.83 15.47 -2.49
N LEU A 171 -1.27 14.21 -2.64
CA LEU A 171 -1.25 13.17 -1.61
C LEU A 171 -0.44 11.97 -2.11
N GLY A 172 -0.16 11.02 -1.22
CA GLY A 172 0.55 9.80 -1.57
C GLY A 172 1.95 10.11 -2.12
N TYR A 173 2.30 9.61 -3.30
CA TYR A 173 3.64 9.84 -3.87
C TYR A 173 3.90 11.30 -4.31
N THR A 174 2.89 12.15 -4.29
CA THR A 174 2.99 13.58 -4.61
C THR A 174 2.93 14.49 -3.39
N ALA A 175 2.81 13.92 -2.19
CA ALA A 175 2.78 14.66 -0.94
C ALA A 175 4.12 15.31 -0.61
N THR A 176 4.06 16.47 0.07
CA THR A 176 5.26 17.08 0.67
C THR A 176 5.52 16.45 2.03
N PRO A 177 6.74 15.94 2.31
CA PRO A 177 7.06 15.40 3.63
C PRO A 177 6.89 16.43 4.73
N THR A 178 6.13 16.09 5.78
CA THR A 178 5.87 16.96 6.92
C THR A 178 6.86 16.80 8.08
N MET A 179 7.62 15.69 8.10
CA MET A 179 8.59 15.37 9.16
C MET A 179 10.00 15.15 8.59
N THR A 180 10.99 15.87 9.12
CA THR A 180 12.41 15.65 8.81
C THR A 180 12.97 14.43 9.55
N LEU A 181 14.11 13.90 9.11
CA LEU A 181 14.81 12.81 9.82
C LEU A 181 15.21 13.22 11.24
N GLU A 182 15.65 14.47 11.43
CA GLU A 182 15.99 15.00 12.76
C GLU A 182 14.77 15.01 13.69
N MET A 183 13.61 15.46 13.19
CA MET A 183 12.36 15.45 13.97
C MET A 183 11.95 14.03 14.35
N ARG A 184 12.10 13.06 13.42
CA ARG A 184 11.82 11.64 13.68
C ARG A 184 12.76 11.04 14.73
N LEU A 185 14.05 11.37 14.68
CA LEU A 185 15.02 10.95 15.69
C LEU A 185 14.68 11.49 17.07
N LYS A 186 14.32 12.78 17.17
CA LYS A 186 13.87 13.41 18.42
C LYS A 186 12.60 12.74 18.95
N LEU A 187 11.62 12.48 18.07
CA LEU A 187 10.41 11.76 18.44
C LEU A 187 10.72 10.36 18.99
N GLY A 188 11.55 9.59 18.30
CA GLY A 188 11.95 8.25 18.74
C GLY A 188 12.66 8.27 20.10
N THR A 189 13.58 9.21 20.33
CA THR A 189 14.23 9.38 21.64
C THR A 189 13.21 9.71 22.74
N ASN A 190 12.22 10.55 22.45
CA ASN A 190 11.17 10.88 23.42
C ASN A 190 10.27 9.67 23.71
N VAL A 191 9.90 8.88 22.70
CA VAL A 191 9.12 7.65 22.88
C VAL A 191 9.87 6.67 23.79
N GLU A 192 11.15 6.40 23.53
CA GLU A 192 11.96 5.50 24.39
C GLU A 192 12.11 6.03 25.82
N HIS A 193 12.21 7.35 25.99
CA HIS A 193 12.23 7.96 27.32
C HIS A 193 10.93 7.69 28.10
N LEU A 194 9.77 7.86 27.45
CA LEU A 194 8.47 7.61 28.07
C LEU A 194 8.25 6.12 28.36
N LEU A 195 8.66 5.24 27.44
CA LEU A 195 8.52 3.79 27.59
C LEU A 195 9.50 3.18 28.61
N ALA A 196 10.52 3.92 29.05
CA ALA A 196 11.53 3.39 29.98
C ALA A 196 10.95 2.92 31.33
N SER A 197 9.82 3.51 31.76
CA SER A 197 9.09 3.10 32.97
C SER A 197 7.96 2.09 32.73
N GLU A 198 7.62 1.81 31.47
CA GLU A 198 6.51 0.92 31.10
C GLU A 198 6.97 -0.54 31.14
N LYS A 199 6.48 -1.30 32.14
CA LYS A 199 6.95 -2.67 32.41
C LYS A 199 6.66 -3.66 31.29
N GLU A 200 5.54 -3.46 30.58
CA GLU A 200 5.09 -4.33 29.49
C GLU A 200 5.67 -3.89 28.13
N ALA A 201 6.37 -2.76 28.06
CA ALA A 201 7.02 -2.31 26.83
C ALA A 201 8.39 -2.98 26.68
N ALA A 202 8.58 -3.69 25.56
CA ALA A 202 9.89 -4.21 25.21
C ALA A 202 10.88 -3.06 24.98
N LYS A 203 12.07 -3.16 25.57
CA LYS A 203 13.13 -2.15 25.43
C LYS A 203 13.76 -2.24 24.04
N ALA A 204 13.96 -1.10 23.39
CA ALA A 204 14.72 -1.07 22.14
C ALA A 204 16.19 -1.51 22.37
N PRO A 205 16.80 -2.23 21.41
CA PRO A 205 18.24 -2.45 21.41
C PRO A 205 19.02 -1.13 21.39
N PRO A 206 20.27 -1.10 21.88
CA PRO A 206 21.14 0.06 21.74
C PRO A 206 21.30 0.47 20.27
N ARG A 207 21.39 1.78 19.99
CA ARG A 207 21.71 2.26 18.64
C ARG A 207 23.09 1.74 18.23
N GLU A 208 23.19 1.19 17.03
CA GLU A 208 24.48 0.83 16.43
C GLU A 208 25.35 2.10 16.34
N GLN A 209 26.62 1.99 16.74
CA GLN A 209 27.57 3.09 16.57
C GLN A 209 27.83 3.25 15.08
N GLN A 210 27.48 4.42 14.53
CA GLN A 210 27.90 4.79 13.19
C GLN A 210 29.42 4.98 13.22
N HIS A 211 30.16 4.04 12.64
CA HIS A 211 31.61 4.16 12.39
C HIS A 211 31.86 4.98 11.12
#